data_AF-A0A971KV29-F1
#
_entry.id   AF-A0A971KV29-F1
#
_cell.length_a   1.000
_cell.length_b   1.000
_cell.length_c   1.000
_cell.angle_alpha   90.00
_cell.angle_beta   90.00
_cell.angle_gamma   90.00
#
_symmetry.space_group_name_H-M   'P 1'
#
loop_
_entity.id
_entity.type
_entity.pdbx_description
1 polymer ?
#
loop_
_entity_poly.entity_id
_entity_poly.type
_entity_poly.pdbx_seq_one_letter_code
_entity_poly.pdbx_strand_id
1 'polypeptide(L)'
;MRNSIFSLLLVIIFVSGCASRGNFGSYCGPLPESDAVSSIALDAVNYLTALYPPGHTRIHLVPAQDASNIFAQIFENSLRAKGFTLALEDQANALVVAYALDILFEDGEKNVWYLELRISDFEKGNQSIARVYTRTGQPVAGQSRRGVEDEQSEQSREKHG
;
A
#
# COMPACT_ATOMS: atom_id res chain seq x y z
N MET A 1 15.57 42.14 -27.75
CA MET A 1 15.49 41.81 -26.31
C MET A 1 14.11 41.32 -25.83
N ARG A 2 13.14 41.03 -26.71
CA ARG A 2 11.76 40.65 -26.31
C ARG A 2 11.46 39.14 -26.38
N ASN A 3 12.30 38.34 -27.07
CA ASN A 3 12.09 36.89 -27.24
C ASN A 3 12.78 36.03 -26.15
N SER A 4 13.72 36.59 -25.37
CA SER A 4 14.39 35.83 -24.29
C SER A 4 13.53 35.67 -23.03
N ILE A 5 12.53 36.55 -22.84
CA ILE A 5 11.66 36.54 -21.66
C ILE A 5 10.65 35.38 -21.75
N PHE A 6 10.12 35.11 -22.95
CA PHE A 6 9.21 33.99 -23.20
C PHE A 6 9.91 32.63 -23.04
N SER A 7 11.18 32.54 -23.44
CA SER A 7 11.98 31.31 -23.26
C SER A 7 12.27 31.02 -21.78
N LEU A 8 12.53 32.07 -20.98
CA LEU A 8 12.74 31.94 -19.54
C LEU A 8 11.47 31.49 -18.80
N LEU A 9 10.29 31.95 -19.23
CA LEU A 9 9.01 31.56 -18.63
C LEU A 9 8.65 30.09 -18.89
N LEU A 10 9.07 29.54 -20.04
CA LEU A 10 8.73 28.17 -20.45
C LEU A 10 9.52 27.11 -19.65
N VAL A 11 10.73 27.44 -19.19
CA VAL A 11 11.60 26.53 -18.40
C VAL A 11 11.09 26.35 -16.97
N ILE A 12 10.38 27.34 -16.41
CA ILE A 12 9.87 27.29 -15.02
C ILE A 12 8.67 26.32 -14.89
N ILE A 13 7.91 26.11 -15.98
CA ILE A 13 6.75 25.21 -15.98
C ILE A 13 7.17 23.73 -15.96
N PHE A 14 8.37 23.39 -16.46
CA PHE A 14 8.82 22.00 -16.57
C PHE A 14 9.34 21.37 -15.27
N VAL A 15 9.54 22.15 -14.19
CA VAL A 15 10.07 21.64 -12.91
C VAL A 15 8.95 21.20 -11.95
N SER A 16 7.69 21.54 -12.20
CA SER A 16 6.56 21.20 -11.31
C SER A 16 5.88 19.91 -11.77
N GLY A 17 6.63 18.82 -11.74
CA GLY A 17 6.16 17.51 -12.19
C GLY A 17 6.77 16.34 -11.42
N CYS A 18 7.25 16.54 -10.20
CA CYS A 18 7.29 15.42 -9.27
C CYS A 18 5.84 15.12 -8.93
N ALA A 19 5.20 14.21 -9.68
CA ALA A 19 4.06 13.49 -9.18
C ALA A 19 4.55 12.81 -7.90
N SER A 20 4.37 13.47 -6.76
CA SER A 20 4.54 12.83 -5.46
C SER A 20 3.61 11.63 -5.53
N ARG A 21 4.19 10.43 -5.44
CA ARG A 21 3.42 9.19 -5.27
C ARG A 21 2.36 9.52 -4.21
N GLY A 22 1.08 9.44 -4.60
CA GLY A 22 -0.04 9.97 -3.81
C GLY A 22 0.05 9.52 -2.36
N ASN A 23 -0.54 10.28 -1.44
CA ASN A 23 -0.45 10.03 0.01
C ASN A 23 -0.91 8.60 0.40
N PHE A 24 0.02 7.64 0.39
CA PHE A 24 -0.18 6.23 0.75
C PHE A 24 0.02 6.02 2.25
N GLY A 25 -0.70 6.75 3.10
CA GLY A 25 -0.57 6.57 4.56
C GLY A 25 -1.14 5.22 5.00
N SER A 26 -0.46 4.52 5.91
CA SER A 26 -1.04 3.32 6.51
C SER A 26 -2.12 3.68 7.53
N TYR A 27 -3.14 2.84 7.63
CA TYR A 27 -4.29 3.04 8.52
C TYR A 27 -4.58 1.77 9.30
N CYS A 28 -4.97 1.95 10.55
CA CYS A 28 -5.35 0.86 11.44
C CYS A 28 -6.53 1.33 12.30
N GLY A 29 -7.69 0.73 12.03
CA GLY A 29 -8.88 0.86 12.84
C GLY A 29 -8.89 -0.15 14.00
N PRO A 30 -10.07 -0.43 14.58
CA PRO A 30 -10.24 -1.36 15.69
C PRO A 30 -9.69 -2.76 15.37
N LEU A 31 -8.73 -3.20 16.18
CA LEU A 31 -8.07 -4.49 16.00
C LEU A 31 -8.90 -5.65 16.57
N PRO A 32 -8.81 -6.85 15.98
CA PRO A 32 -9.32 -8.08 16.58
C PRO A 32 -8.45 -8.52 17.77
N GLU A 33 -8.78 -9.68 18.36
CA GLU A 33 -7.96 -10.30 19.40
C GLU A 33 -6.52 -10.56 18.93
N SER A 34 -5.55 -10.53 19.85
CA SER A 34 -4.11 -10.54 19.51
C SER A 34 -3.68 -11.70 18.60
N ASP A 35 -4.25 -12.89 18.80
CA ASP A 35 -3.93 -14.08 17.96
C ASP A 35 -4.45 -13.93 16.53
N ALA A 36 -5.59 -13.26 16.35
CA ALA A 36 -6.15 -12.95 15.05
C ALA A 36 -5.28 -11.92 14.32
N VAL A 37 -4.80 -10.88 15.01
CA VAL A 37 -3.87 -9.89 14.46
C VAL A 37 -2.61 -10.56 13.91
N SER A 38 -2.05 -11.50 14.68
CA SER A 38 -0.87 -12.27 14.26
C SER A 38 -1.15 -13.12 13.01
N SER A 39 -2.31 -13.80 12.98
CA SER A 39 -2.71 -14.61 11.82
C SER A 39 -2.89 -13.78 10.55
N ILE A 40 -3.49 -12.59 10.66
CA ILE A 40 -3.67 -11.64 9.54
C ILE A 40 -2.30 -11.16 9.04
N ALA A 41 -1.41 -10.76 9.95
CA ALA A 41 -0.08 -10.30 9.59
C ALA A 41 0.73 -11.40 8.89
N LEU A 42 0.66 -12.65 9.37
CA LEU A 42 1.34 -13.78 8.75
C LEU A 42 0.79 -14.11 7.36
N ASP A 43 -0.53 -14.06 7.16
CA ASP A 43 -1.14 -14.24 5.85
C ASP A 43 -0.69 -13.17 4.85
N ALA A 44 -0.67 -11.90 5.28
CA ALA A 44 -0.16 -10.78 4.49
C ALA A 44 1.31 -10.95 4.10
N VAL A 45 2.15 -11.39 5.04
CA VAL A 45 3.56 -11.67 4.77
C VAL A 45 3.73 -12.85 3.83
N ASN A 46 2.96 -13.93 4.00
CA ASN A 46 3.02 -15.09 3.09
C ASN A 46 2.67 -14.67 1.66
N TYR A 47 1.68 -13.79 1.51
CA TYR A 47 1.35 -13.21 0.22
C TYR A 47 2.51 -12.42 -0.39
N LEU A 48 3.15 -11.54 0.40
CA LEU A 48 4.32 -10.78 -0.07
C LEU A 48 5.49 -11.69 -0.44
N THR A 49 5.77 -12.75 0.33
CA THR A 49 6.82 -13.72 -0.01
C THR A 49 6.55 -14.51 -1.28
N ALA A 50 5.28 -14.70 -1.64
CA ALA A 50 4.91 -15.36 -2.90
C ALA A 50 5.13 -14.45 -4.12
N LEU A 51 5.02 -13.13 -3.95
CA LEU A 51 5.23 -12.15 -5.01
C LEU A 51 6.68 -11.67 -5.16
N TYR A 52 7.40 -11.61 -4.04
CA TYR A 52 8.71 -10.96 -3.93
C TYR A 52 9.71 -11.86 -3.21
N PRO A 53 10.87 -12.19 -3.84
CA PRO A 53 11.92 -12.95 -3.18
C PRO A 53 12.48 -12.18 -1.98
N PRO A 54 12.41 -12.72 -0.75
CA PRO A 54 12.70 -11.95 0.46
C PRO A 54 14.16 -11.45 0.54
N GLY A 55 15.14 -12.29 0.17
CA GLY A 55 16.56 -11.94 0.23
C GLY A 55 17.03 -10.88 -0.77
N HIS A 56 16.19 -10.51 -1.75
CA HIS A 56 16.49 -9.52 -2.77
C HIS A 56 15.56 -8.31 -2.75
N THR A 57 14.58 -8.30 -1.84
CA THR A 57 13.56 -7.24 -1.80
C THR A 57 13.75 -6.39 -0.55
N ARG A 58 13.94 -5.09 -0.76
CA ARG A 58 13.86 -4.09 0.30
C ARG A 58 12.44 -3.56 0.36
N ILE A 59 11.85 -3.47 1.55
CA ILE A 59 10.51 -2.95 1.74
C ILE A 59 10.59 -1.67 2.58
N HIS A 60 10.03 -0.58 2.07
CA HIS A 60 9.69 0.56 2.88
C HIS A 60 8.23 0.40 3.33
N LEU A 61 8.04 0.10 4.62
CA LEU A 61 6.70 0.04 5.20
C LEU A 61 6.29 1.45 5.61
N VAL A 62 5.22 1.97 5.03
CA VAL A 62 4.73 3.30 5.40
C VAL A 62 4.12 3.23 6.80
N PRO A 63 4.54 4.09 7.74
CA PRO A 63 4.03 4.06 9.10
C PRO A 63 2.53 4.39 9.14
N ALA A 64 1.82 3.76 10.07
CA ALA A 64 0.46 4.14 10.38
C ALA A 64 0.43 5.40 11.25
N GLN A 65 -0.68 6.13 11.23
CA GLN A 65 -0.87 7.32 12.05
C GLN A 65 -0.85 7.00 13.56
N ASP A 66 -1.29 5.81 13.95
CA ASP A 66 -1.20 5.31 15.32
C ASP A 66 0.15 4.60 15.55
N ALA A 67 1.00 5.20 16.39
CA ALA A 67 2.31 4.66 16.76
C ALA A 67 2.22 3.41 17.67
N SER A 68 1.07 3.17 18.31
CA SER A 68 0.85 2.01 19.21
C SER A 68 0.32 0.78 18.49
N ASN A 69 0.37 0.78 17.15
CA ASN A 69 -0.19 -0.27 16.31
C ASN A 69 0.54 -1.63 16.49
N ILE A 70 -0.12 -2.56 17.20
CA ILE A 70 0.37 -3.93 17.42
C ILE A 70 0.49 -4.70 16.10
N PHE A 71 -0.43 -4.49 15.16
CA PHE A 71 -0.36 -5.11 13.83
C PHE A 71 0.91 -4.69 13.09
N ALA A 72 1.25 -3.39 13.09
CA ALA A 72 2.47 -2.88 12.46
C ALA A 72 3.72 -3.60 12.97
N GLN A 73 3.83 -3.73 14.30
CA GLN A 73 4.97 -4.37 14.96
C GLN A 73 5.09 -5.84 14.57
N ILE A 74 3.98 -6.59 14.61
CA ILE A 74 3.97 -8.01 14.24
C ILE A 74 4.27 -8.19 12.75
N PHE A 75 3.71 -7.33 11.89
CA PHE A 75 3.92 -7.37 10.45
C PHE A 75 5.37 -7.12 10.08
N GLU A 76 5.99 -6.07 10.64
CA GLU A 76 7.42 -5.77 10.44
C GLU A 76 8.32 -6.91 10.92
N ASN A 77 8.06 -7.43 12.11
CA ASN A 77 8.86 -8.53 12.68
C ASN A 77 8.74 -9.79 11.82
N SER A 78 7.54 -10.08 11.31
CA SER A 78 7.29 -11.21 10.42
C SER A 78 7.97 -11.04 9.06
N LEU A 79 7.99 -9.83 8.49
CA LEU A 79 8.72 -9.52 7.26
C LEU A 79 10.22 -9.76 7.43
N ARG A 80 10.81 -9.23 8.52
CA ARG A 80 12.23 -9.45 8.84
C ARG A 80 12.53 -10.94 9.05
N ALA A 81 11.65 -11.67 9.75
CA ALA A 81 11.80 -13.10 9.98
C ALA A 81 11.76 -13.94 8.68
N LYS A 82 11.03 -13.49 7.65
CA LYS A 82 11.05 -14.12 6.31
C LYS A 82 12.27 -13.74 5.47
N GLY A 83 13.06 -12.76 5.91
CA GLY A 83 14.30 -12.34 5.26
C GLY A 83 14.18 -11.06 4.43
N PHE A 84 13.06 -10.33 4.51
CA PHE A 84 12.97 -9.00 3.89
C PHE A 84 13.84 -7.99 4.63
N THR A 85 14.43 -7.05 3.88
CA THR A 85 15.15 -5.91 4.46
C THR A 85 14.19 -4.72 4.57
N LEU A 86 13.99 -4.19 5.79
CA LEU A 86 13.10 -3.02 5.99
C LEU A 86 13.89 -1.70 5.93
N ALA A 87 13.45 -0.80 5.05
CA ALA A 87 14.00 0.55 4.88
C ALA A 87 13.19 1.57 5.69
N LEU A 88 13.90 2.44 6.41
CA LEU A 88 13.30 3.49 7.26
C LEU A 88 12.62 4.61 6.46
N GLU A 89 13.08 4.83 5.23
CA GLU A 89 12.62 5.91 4.34
C GLU A 89 12.33 5.35 2.95
N ASP A 90 11.50 6.07 2.17
CA ASP A 90 11.27 5.75 0.75
C ASP A 90 12.58 5.92 -0.03
N GLN A 91 13.05 4.82 -0.61
CA GLN A 91 14.26 4.77 -1.42
C GLN A 91 13.91 4.33 -2.84
N ALA A 92 14.65 4.83 -3.83
CA ALA A 92 14.35 4.66 -5.26
C ALA A 92 14.13 3.21 -5.73
N ASN A 93 14.62 2.20 -4.98
CA ASN A 93 14.51 0.78 -5.32
C ASN A 93 13.88 -0.07 -4.21
N ALA A 94 13.22 0.56 -3.24
CA ALA A 94 12.47 -0.15 -2.20
C ALA A 94 11.02 -0.34 -2.66
N LEU A 95 10.46 -1.52 -2.38
CA LEU A 95 9.04 -1.77 -2.50
C LEU A 95 8.32 -0.96 -1.42
N VAL A 96 7.51 0.02 -1.81
CA VAL A 96 6.72 0.79 -0.85
C VAL A 96 5.45 0.02 -0.55
N VAL A 97 5.22 -0.30 0.72
CA VAL A 97 4.04 -1.02 1.18
C VAL A 97 3.31 -0.15 2.18
N ALA A 98 2.04 0.14 1.89
CA ALA A 98 1.10 0.75 2.82
C ALA A 98 -0.06 -0.21 3.07
N TYR A 99 -0.71 -0.11 4.22
CA TYR A 99 -1.83 -0.97 4.54
C TYR A 99 -3.02 -0.22 5.11
N ALA A 100 -4.21 -0.77 4.98
CA ALA A 100 -5.40 -0.35 5.71
C ALA A 100 -6.01 -1.60 6.35
N LEU A 101 -6.02 -1.66 7.67
CA LEU A 101 -6.68 -2.73 8.44
C LEU A 101 -7.84 -2.11 9.21
N ASP A 102 -9.07 -2.54 8.93
CA ASP A 102 -10.26 -2.01 9.59
C ASP A 102 -11.37 -3.06 9.73
N ILE A 103 -12.38 -2.76 10.55
CA ILE A 103 -13.60 -3.54 10.66
C ILE A 103 -14.58 -3.16 9.54
N LEU A 104 -15.19 -4.16 8.90
CA LEU A 104 -16.12 -3.93 7.77
C LEU A 104 -17.58 -3.79 8.23
N PHE A 105 -17.96 -4.44 9.34
CA PHE A 105 -19.31 -4.38 9.89
C PHE A 105 -19.28 -4.40 11.43
N GLU A 106 -19.93 -3.43 12.06
CA GLU A 106 -20.07 -3.32 13.52
C GLU A 106 -21.45 -3.73 14.07
N ASP A 107 -22.45 -4.01 13.22
CA ASP A 107 -23.82 -4.25 13.70
C ASP A 107 -24.19 -5.74 13.72
N GLY A 108 -24.02 -6.37 14.90
CA GLY A 108 -24.91 -7.46 15.34
C GLY A 108 -24.55 -8.92 15.10
N GLU A 109 -23.26 -9.33 15.13
CA GLU A 109 -22.76 -10.66 15.61
C GLU A 109 -21.56 -11.24 14.82
N LYS A 110 -21.16 -10.65 13.68
CA LYS A 110 -19.99 -11.13 12.92
C LYS A 110 -19.07 -9.97 12.57
N ASN A 111 -18.19 -9.62 13.51
CA ASN A 111 -17.06 -8.75 13.19
C ASN A 111 -16.21 -9.46 12.13
N VAL A 112 -16.08 -8.80 10.98
CA VAL A 112 -15.18 -9.19 9.90
C VAL A 112 -14.20 -8.05 9.68
N TRP A 113 -12.95 -8.40 9.53
CA TRP A 113 -11.87 -7.44 9.32
C TRP A 113 -11.48 -7.45 7.86
N TYR A 114 -11.08 -6.30 7.36
CA TYR A 114 -10.60 -6.12 6.00
C TYR A 114 -9.18 -5.59 6.05
N LEU A 115 -8.28 -6.24 5.31
CA LEU A 115 -6.92 -5.76 5.07
C LEU A 115 -6.77 -5.43 3.60
N GLU A 116 -6.36 -4.19 3.33
CA GLU A 116 -5.84 -3.78 2.03
C GLU A 116 -4.35 -3.53 2.12
N LEU A 117 -3.58 -4.16 1.23
CA LEU A 117 -2.16 -3.89 1.01
C LEU A 117 -2.02 -3.13 -0.30
N ARG A 118 -1.52 -1.90 -0.22
CA ARG A 118 -1.17 -1.06 -1.35
C ARG A 118 0.34 -1.14 -1.55
N ILE A 119 0.74 -1.67 -2.69
CA ILE A 119 2.14 -1.98 -3.02
C ILE A 119 2.51 -1.14 -4.23
N SER A 120 3.57 -0.34 -4.08
CA SER A 120 4.18 0.42 -5.16
C SER A 120 5.55 -0.15 -5.47
N ASP A 121 5.66 -0.71 -6.67
CA ASP A 121 6.88 -1.29 -7.22
C ASP A 121 7.37 -0.42 -8.38
N PHE A 122 8.66 -0.10 -8.41
CA PHE A 122 9.23 0.74 -9.45
C PHE A 122 9.28 0.05 -10.83
N GLU A 123 9.35 -1.29 -10.86
CA GLU A 123 9.37 -2.09 -12.10
C GLU A 123 7.97 -2.56 -12.49
N LYS A 124 7.18 -3.01 -11.51
CA LYS A 124 5.86 -3.64 -11.77
C LYS A 124 4.67 -2.68 -11.64
N GLY A 125 4.90 -1.44 -11.20
CA GLY A 125 3.85 -0.45 -10.97
C GLY A 125 3.10 -0.63 -9.65
N ASN A 126 1.93 0.00 -9.55
CA ASN A 126 1.11 -0.01 -8.35
C ASN A 126 0.10 -1.16 -8.39
N GLN A 127 0.00 -1.90 -7.30
CA GLN A 127 -1.00 -2.94 -7.11
C GLN A 127 -1.64 -2.80 -5.73
N SER A 128 -2.95 -3.04 -5.65
CA SER A 128 -3.66 -3.20 -4.38
C SER A 128 -4.22 -4.60 -4.25
N ILE A 129 -4.10 -5.15 -3.05
CA ILE A 129 -4.60 -6.46 -2.67
C ILE A 129 -5.46 -6.33 -1.46
N ALA A 130 -6.65 -6.89 -1.53
CA ALA A 130 -7.68 -6.70 -0.54
C ALA A 130 -8.27 -8.05 -0.15
N ARG A 131 -8.33 -8.30 1.16
CA ARG A 131 -8.81 -9.57 1.73
C ARG A 131 -9.59 -9.36 3.02
N VAL A 132 -10.61 -10.20 3.21
CA VAL A 132 -11.46 -10.20 4.41
C VAL A 132 -11.06 -11.35 5.34
N TYR A 133 -11.17 -11.12 6.64
CA TYR A 133 -10.81 -12.03 7.71
C TYR A 133 -11.95 -12.19 8.71
N THR A 134 -12.08 -13.39 9.27
CA THR A 134 -12.94 -13.66 10.41
C THR A 134 -12.39 -13.04 11.68
N ARG A 135 -13.18 -13.07 12.76
CA ARG A 135 -12.72 -12.71 14.12
C ARG A 135 -11.51 -13.48 14.62
N THR A 136 -11.29 -14.69 14.13
CA THR A 136 -10.13 -15.51 14.48
C THR A 136 -8.93 -15.26 13.56
N GLY A 137 -8.99 -14.24 12.70
CA GLY A 137 -7.93 -13.90 11.75
C GLY A 137 -7.78 -14.89 10.59
N GLN A 138 -8.80 -15.74 10.37
CA GLN A 138 -8.80 -16.67 9.24
C GLN A 138 -9.33 -15.98 7.99
N PRO A 139 -8.69 -16.16 6.83
CA PRO A 139 -9.16 -15.53 5.60
C PRO A 139 -10.52 -16.06 5.18
N VAL A 140 -11.46 -15.16 4.90
CA VAL A 140 -12.74 -15.47 4.26
C VAL A 140 -12.49 -15.62 2.75
N ALA A 141 -13.10 -16.61 2.11
CA ALA A 141 -12.83 -16.93 0.70
C ALA A 141 -13.05 -15.70 -0.22
N GLY A 142 -12.07 -15.39 -1.06
CA GLY A 142 -12.06 -14.26 -1.99
C GLY A 142 -10.89 -13.30 -1.71
N GLN A 143 -9.96 -13.20 -2.65
CA GLN A 143 -8.93 -12.16 -2.68
C GLN A 143 -9.17 -11.31 -3.92
N SER A 144 -9.28 -10.00 -3.76
CA SER A 144 -9.34 -9.09 -4.89
C SER A 144 -7.96 -8.49 -5.13
N ARG A 145 -7.55 -8.46 -6.40
CA ARG A 145 -6.30 -7.84 -6.85
C ARG A 145 -6.65 -6.83 -7.93
N ARG A 146 -6.21 -5.59 -7.76
CA ARG A 146 -6.31 -4.54 -8.79
C ARG A 146 -4.90 -4.05 -9.11
N GLY A 147 -4.50 -4.19 -10.38
CA GLY A 147 -3.44 -3.35 -10.92
C GLY A 147 -4.07 -2.02 -11.29
N VAL A 148 -3.44 -0.91 -10.94
CA VAL A 148 -3.86 0.39 -11.47
C VAL A 148 -3.25 0.48 -12.87
N GLU A 149 -3.99 0.02 -13.89
CA GLU A 149 -3.78 0.51 -15.25
C GLU A 149 -4.27 1.96 -15.24
N ASP A 150 -3.38 2.91 -15.56
CA ASP A 150 -3.66 4.34 -15.53
C ASP A 150 -5.00 4.67 -16.21
N GLU A 151 -6.01 5.05 -15.42
CA GLU A 151 -7.31 5.56 -15.88
C GLU A 151 -7.14 6.96 -16.52
N GLN A 152 -6.38 7.05 -17.61
CA GLN A 152 -6.24 8.28 -18.40
C GLN A 152 -6.95 8.22 -19.76
N SER A 153 -7.60 7.11 -20.11
CA SER A 153 -8.26 6.96 -21.42
C SER A 153 -9.75 7.31 -21.43
N GLU A 154 -10.43 7.45 -20.29
CA GLU A 154 -11.88 7.65 -20.27
C GLU A 154 -12.32 9.12 -20.24
N GLN A 155 -11.47 10.05 -19.79
CA GLN A 155 -11.80 11.48 -19.73
C GLN A 155 -11.52 12.26 -21.04
N SER A 156 -10.86 11.63 -22.03
CA SER A 156 -10.61 12.25 -23.34
C SER A 156 -11.77 12.07 -24.33
N ARG A 157 -12.77 11.23 -24.01
CA ARG A 157 -13.95 11.01 -24.87
C ARG A 157 -15.08 12.02 -24.67
N GLU A 158 -15.10 12.79 -23.58
CA GLU A 158 -16.15 13.79 -23.33
C GLU A 158 -15.84 15.20 -23.88
N LYS A 159 -14.67 15.43 -24.48
CA LYS A 159 -14.30 16.76 -25.02
C LYS A 159 -14.40 16.93 -26.54
N HIS A 160 -14.90 15.94 -27.27
CA HIS A 160 -15.08 16.03 -28.74
C HIS A 160 -16.48 15.58 -29.21
N GLY A 161 -17.51 15.77 -28.38
CA GLY A 161 -18.91 15.76 -28.81
C GLY A 161 -19.32 17.12 -29.35
#